data_AF-A0A945Z398-F1
#
_entry.id   AF-A0A945Z398-F1
#
_cell.length_a   1.000
_cell.length_b   1.000
_cell.length_c   1.000
_cell.angle_alpha   90.00
_cell.angle_beta   90.00
_cell.angle_gamma   90.00
#
_symmetry.space_group_name_H-M   'P 1'
#
loop_
_entity.id
_entity.type
_entity.pdbx_description
1 polymer ?
#
loop_
_entity_poly.entity_id
_entity_poly.type
_entity_poly.pdbx_seq_one_letter_code
_entity_poly.pdbx_strand_id
1 'polypeptide(L)'
;MGLLREHATEVNKEWAKRIHINPAAAITCVKPSGNISQLCDTASGIHARHSEYYVRSVRVNVNDPLAQFMIDKGFPHEPDVTKPETALVFRFPQKSPEGSITRTEKTAIEQLELWMIYKEHYCDHNPSCTINVKEHEWLEVGAWVYENFDNISGLAFLPFSEHSYTQAPYQECTKEEFDKLSQFMPVNIDWNGLSDFESDDMTTGSQEFACTSATGCGI
;
A
#
# COMPACT_ATOMS: atom_id res chain seq x y z
N MET A 1 -7.93 21.08 1.06
CA MET A 1 -7.66 20.28 -0.15
C MET A 1 -7.84 21.09 -1.44
N GLY A 2 -8.91 21.88 -1.60
CA GLY A 2 -9.13 22.69 -2.81
C GLY A 2 -7.94 23.57 -3.24
N LEU A 3 -7.29 24.24 -2.30
CA LEU A 3 -6.09 25.05 -2.57
C LEU A 3 -4.94 24.25 -3.23
N LEU A 4 -4.74 22.98 -2.87
CA LEU A 4 -3.70 22.13 -3.47
C LEU A 4 -4.07 21.76 -4.90
N ARG A 5 -5.34 21.43 -5.15
CA ARG A 5 -5.87 21.14 -6.48
C ARG A 5 -5.77 22.35 -7.40
N GLU A 6 -6.18 23.52 -6.91
CA GLU A 6 -6.08 24.79 -7.63
C GLU A 6 -4.62 25.11 -7.96
N HIS A 7 -3.72 25.02 -6.99
CA HIS A 7 -2.30 25.26 -7.21
C HIS A 7 -1.72 24.32 -8.28
N ALA A 8 -2.00 23.01 -8.18
CA ALA A 8 -1.56 22.05 -9.18
C ALA A 8 -2.11 22.41 -10.58
N THR A 9 -3.36 22.87 -10.66
CA THR A 9 -4.02 23.23 -11.91
C THR A 9 -3.39 24.46 -12.56
N GLU A 10 -3.03 25.46 -11.75
CA GLU A 10 -2.35 26.66 -12.23
C GLU A 10 -0.92 26.33 -12.72
N VAL A 11 -0.20 25.49 -12.00
CA VAL A 11 1.15 25.02 -12.41
C VAL A 11 1.07 24.21 -13.71
N ASN A 12 0.07 23.34 -13.87
CA ASN A 12 -0.17 22.60 -15.13
C ASN A 12 -0.36 23.56 -16.31
N LYS A 13 -1.20 24.60 -16.17
CA LYS A 13 -1.42 25.62 -17.22
C LYS A 13 -0.14 26.39 -17.53
N GLU A 14 0.60 26.78 -16.50
CA GLU A 14 1.86 27.52 -16.66
C GLU A 14 2.89 26.72 -17.47
N TRP A 15 3.13 25.46 -17.09
CA TRP A 15 4.12 24.62 -17.76
C TRP A 15 3.68 24.20 -19.16
N ALA A 16 2.40 23.87 -19.36
CA ALA A 16 1.86 23.55 -20.69
C ALA A 16 2.07 24.71 -21.67
N LYS A 17 1.87 25.96 -21.21
CA LYS A 17 2.16 27.17 -22.01
C LYS A 17 3.65 27.30 -22.34
N ARG A 18 4.54 27.02 -21.39
CA ARG A 18 6.00 27.10 -21.57
C ARG A 18 6.52 26.08 -22.59
N ILE A 19 5.92 24.88 -22.65
CA ILE A 19 6.34 23.81 -23.56
C ILE A 19 5.46 23.67 -24.81
N HIS A 20 4.53 24.61 -25.02
CA HIS A 20 3.66 24.69 -26.20
C HIS A 20 2.76 23.46 -26.43
N ILE A 21 2.20 22.89 -25.37
CA ILE A 21 1.17 21.83 -25.45
C ILE A 21 -0.14 22.27 -24.78
N ASN A 22 -1.20 21.49 -24.98
CA ASN A 22 -2.44 21.67 -24.22
C ASN A 22 -2.23 21.28 -22.75
N PRO A 23 -2.79 22.02 -21.78
CA PRO A 23 -2.80 21.59 -20.38
C PRO A 23 -3.44 20.20 -20.24
N ALA A 24 -2.94 19.40 -19.30
CA ALA A 24 -3.58 18.14 -18.98
C ALA A 24 -5.02 18.37 -18.47
N ALA A 25 -5.96 17.53 -18.91
CA ALA A 25 -7.38 17.67 -18.56
C ALA A 25 -7.69 17.31 -17.09
N ALA A 26 -6.85 16.50 -16.47
CA ALA A 26 -6.93 16.06 -15.08
C ALA A 26 -5.51 15.79 -14.58
N ILE A 27 -5.21 16.18 -13.35
CA ILE A 27 -3.83 16.13 -12.81
C ILE A 27 -3.75 15.62 -11.37
N THR A 28 -4.87 15.60 -10.63
CA THR A 28 -4.90 15.11 -9.26
C THR A 28 -5.63 13.78 -9.14
N CYS A 29 -5.04 12.88 -8.36
CA CYS A 29 -5.63 11.60 -7.97
C CYS A 29 -5.09 11.16 -6.61
N VAL A 30 -5.73 10.15 -6.00
CA VAL A 30 -5.15 9.43 -4.87
C VAL A 30 -4.96 7.97 -5.27
N LYS A 31 -3.71 7.50 -5.16
CA LYS A 31 -3.34 6.09 -5.30
C LYS A 31 -2.86 5.58 -3.93
N PRO A 32 -3.40 4.46 -3.42
CA PRO A 32 -2.89 3.83 -2.21
C PRO A 32 -1.56 3.14 -2.54
N SER A 33 -0.46 3.89 -2.50
CA SER A 33 0.87 3.43 -2.88
C SER A 33 1.50 2.62 -1.75
N GLY A 34 1.14 1.33 -1.67
CA GLY A 34 1.60 0.43 -0.60
C GLY A 34 3.11 0.52 -0.34
N ASN A 35 3.96 0.32 -1.36
CA ASN A 35 5.41 0.31 -1.18
C ASN A 35 5.98 1.65 -0.70
N ILE A 36 5.53 2.77 -1.27
CA ILE A 36 6.02 4.10 -0.89
C ILE A 36 5.56 4.46 0.52
N SER A 37 4.32 4.11 0.86
CA SER A 37 3.80 4.33 2.22
C SER A 37 4.58 3.54 3.26
N GLN A 38 5.08 2.34 2.93
CA GLN A 38 5.94 1.58 3.83
C GLN A 38 7.33 2.22 3.97
N LEU A 39 7.89 2.74 2.88
CA LEU A 39 9.19 3.43 2.91
C LEU A 39 9.14 4.72 3.75
N CYS A 40 8.06 5.49 3.62
CA CYS A 40 7.89 6.78 4.29
C CYS A 40 7.20 6.68 5.65
N ASP A 41 6.88 5.47 6.11
CA ASP A 41 6.01 5.22 7.26
C ASP A 41 4.74 6.11 7.29
N THR A 42 3.93 5.99 6.23
CA THR A 42 2.63 6.67 6.12
C THR A 42 1.49 5.68 5.93
N ALA A 43 0.26 6.15 6.14
CA ALA A 43 -0.90 5.40 5.71
C ALA A 43 -0.98 5.35 4.17
N SER A 44 -1.63 4.31 3.63
CA SER A 44 -1.69 4.10 2.18
C SER A 44 -2.83 4.92 1.56
N GLY A 45 -2.49 6.03 0.91
CA GLY A 45 -3.49 6.93 0.33
C GLY A 45 -4.37 7.56 1.41
N ILE A 46 -5.67 7.24 1.39
CA ILE A 46 -6.65 7.72 2.38
C ILE A 46 -7.14 6.62 3.33
N HIS A 47 -6.50 5.45 3.33
CA HIS A 47 -6.85 4.39 4.27
C HIS A 47 -6.37 4.73 5.68
N ALA A 48 -7.07 4.22 6.69
CA ALA A 48 -6.59 4.19 8.06
C ALA A 48 -5.35 3.28 8.20
N ARG A 49 -4.65 3.38 9.34
CA ARG A 49 -3.60 2.41 9.68
C ARG A 49 -4.20 1.03 9.91
N HIS A 50 -3.38 -0.02 9.78
CA HIS A 50 -3.85 -1.39 9.98
C HIS A 50 -4.33 -1.61 11.43
N SER A 51 -3.47 -1.33 12.40
CA SER A 51 -3.74 -1.37 13.84
C SER A 51 -2.69 -0.54 14.59
N GLU A 52 -2.83 -0.39 15.91
CA GLU A 52 -1.81 0.29 16.73
C GLU A 52 -0.49 -0.48 16.74
N TYR A 53 -0.55 -1.80 16.98
CA TYR A 53 0.58 -2.72 16.90
C TYR A 53 0.23 -3.87 15.95
N TYR A 54 1.17 -4.20 15.07
CA TYR A 54 1.03 -5.32 14.15
C TYR A 54 2.40 -5.88 13.76
N VAL A 55 2.40 -7.11 13.30
CA VAL A 55 3.54 -7.73 12.66
C VAL A 55 3.33 -7.69 11.16
N ARG A 56 4.33 -7.16 10.44
CA ARG A 56 4.36 -7.17 8.99
C ARG A 56 5.27 -8.30 8.51
N SER A 57 4.72 -9.15 7.65
CA SER A 57 5.45 -10.26 7.06
C SER A 57 5.90 -9.93 5.63
N VAL A 58 7.17 -10.20 5.31
CA VAL A 58 7.71 -10.08 3.95
C VAL A 58 8.22 -11.45 3.52
N ARG A 59 7.87 -11.84 2.30
CA ARG A 59 8.29 -13.11 1.70
C ARG A 59 9.42 -12.84 0.72
N VAL A 60 10.52 -13.56 0.87
CA VAL A 60 11.71 -13.40 0.03
C VAL A 60 12.14 -14.79 -0.44
N ASN A 61 12.67 -14.88 -1.66
CA ASN A 61 13.24 -16.13 -2.13
C ASN A 61 14.40 -16.54 -1.21
N VAL A 62 14.51 -17.82 -0.87
CA VAL A 62 15.58 -18.31 0.01
C VAL A 62 16.97 -18.02 -0.57
N ASN A 63 17.12 -17.97 -1.89
CA ASN A 63 18.40 -17.69 -2.57
C ASN A 63 18.66 -16.20 -2.81
N ASP A 64 17.76 -15.31 -2.38
CA ASP A 64 17.96 -13.87 -2.54
C ASP A 64 19.12 -13.37 -1.64
N PRO A 65 20.06 -12.57 -2.17
CA PRO A 65 21.14 -11.98 -1.37
C PRO A 65 20.63 -11.28 -0.10
N LEU A 66 19.48 -10.60 -0.17
CA LEU A 66 18.87 -9.94 0.97
C LEU A 66 18.41 -10.95 2.03
N ALA A 67 17.85 -12.08 1.62
CA ALA A 67 17.43 -13.12 2.57
C ALA A 67 18.65 -13.71 3.29
N GLN A 68 19.71 -14.03 2.56
CA GLN A 68 20.95 -14.58 3.11
C GLN A 68 21.63 -13.58 4.07
N PHE A 69 21.73 -12.32 3.67
CA PHE A 69 22.23 -11.24 4.52
C PHE A 69 21.40 -11.10 5.80
N MET A 70 20.08 -11.09 5.69
CA MET A 70 19.20 -10.96 6.86
C MET A 70 19.30 -12.15 7.81
N ILE A 71 19.47 -13.37 7.30
CA ILE A 71 19.73 -14.56 8.12
C ILE A 71 21.06 -14.40 8.87
N ASP A 72 22.14 -13.99 8.17
CA ASP A 72 23.46 -13.73 8.78
C ASP A 72 23.39 -12.68 9.89
N LYS A 73 22.59 -11.62 9.68
CA LYS A 73 22.36 -10.57 10.67
C LYS A 73 21.39 -10.97 11.79
N GLY A 74 20.89 -12.20 11.79
CA GLY A 74 20.07 -12.75 12.87
C GLY A 74 18.61 -12.29 12.85
N PHE A 75 18.08 -11.86 11.70
CA PHE A 75 16.66 -11.54 11.59
C PHE A 75 15.80 -12.80 11.79
N PRO A 76 14.71 -12.72 12.59
CA PRO A 76 13.76 -13.82 12.72
C PRO A 76 13.12 -14.17 11.37
N HIS A 77 13.16 -15.45 11.02
CA HIS A 77 12.61 -15.98 9.77
C HIS A 77 12.04 -17.39 9.96
N GLU A 78 11.13 -17.77 9.07
CA GLU A 78 10.62 -19.14 8.97
C GLU A 78 10.32 -19.49 7.51
N PRO A 79 10.24 -20.79 7.14
CA PRO A 79 9.78 -21.19 5.81
C PRO A 79 8.35 -20.74 5.51
N ASP A 80 8.08 -20.33 4.28
CA ASP A 80 6.71 -20.06 3.82
C ASP A 80 5.87 -21.35 3.84
N VAL A 81 4.66 -21.30 4.40
CA VAL A 81 3.81 -22.50 4.55
C VAL A 81 3.33 -23.08 3.21
N THR A 82 3.33 -22.28 2.15
CA THR A 82 2.92 -22.69 0.79
C THR A 82 4.09 -23.09 -0.09
N LYS A 83 5.29 -22.54 0.17
CA LYS A 83 6.51 -22.76 -0.62
C LYS A 83 7.77 -22.87 0.26
N PRO A 84 7.81 -23.82 1.22
CA PRO A 84 8.83 -23.85 2.26
C PRO A 84 10.26 -24.02 1.72
N GLU A 85 10.40 -24.71 0.57
CA GLU A 85 11.71 -24.98 -0.05
C GLU A 85 12.32 -23.79 -0.79
N THR A 86 11.52 -22.75 -1.09
CA THR A 86 11.94 -21.67 -2.00
C THR A 86 11.74 -20.27 -1.45
N ALA A 87 10.97 -20.13 -0.37
CA ALA A 87 10.63 -18.84 0.20
C ALA A 87 10.73 -18.85 1.72
N LEU A 88 11.29 -17.76 2.25
CA LEU A 88 11.34 -17.44 3.67
C LEU A 88 10.40 -16.28 3.97
N VAL A 89 9.85 -16.29 5.18
CA VAL A 89 9.01 -15.23 5.73
C VAL A 89 9.79 -14.53 6.84
N PHE A 90 10.09 -13.26 6.62
CA PHE A 90 10.64 -12.36 7.63
C PHE A 90 9.50 -11.58 8.29
N ARG A 91 9.57 -11.42 9.61
CA ARG A 91 8.54 -10.72 10.40
C ARG A 91 9.12 -9.49 11.07
N PHE A 92 8.45 -8.37 10.85
CA PHE A 92 8.86 -7.07 11.37
C PHE A 92 7.75 -6.55 12.30
N PRO A 93 7.98 -6.42 13.60
CA PRO A 93 7.05 -5.73 14.48
C PRO A 93 6.96 -4.26 14.06
N GLN A 94 5.75 -3.72 13.98
CA GLN A 94 5.43 -2.36 13.56
C GLN A 94 4.52 -1.71 14.60
N LYS A 95 4.74 -0.42 14.84
CA LYS A 95 3.89 0.42 15.67
C LYS A 95 3.41 1.60 14.83
N SER A 96 2.10 1.82 14.76
CA SER A 96 1.54 3.01 14.13
C SER A 96 1.88 4.27 14.95
N PRO A 97 2.02 5.45 14.31
CA PRO A 97 2.21 6.70 15.04
C PRO A 97 1.13 6.94 16.09
N GLU A 98 1.50 7.55 17.20
CA GLU A 98 0.58 7.85 18.31
C GLU A 98 -0.60 8.72 17.81
N GLY A 99 -1.82 8.35 18.22
CA GLY A 99 -3.05 9.03 17.77
C GLY A 99 -3.51 8.66 16.35
N SER A 100 -2.90 7.66 15.70
CA SER A 100 -3.38 7.15 14.42
C SER A 100 -4.76 6.52 14.54
N ILE A 101 -5.63 6.82 13.57
CA ILE A 101 -6.89 6.08 13.37
C ILE A 101 -6.55 4.75 12.70
N THR A 102 -7.13 3.68 13.22
CA THR A 102 -6.98 2.31 12.71
C THR A 102 -8.24 1.83 11.99
N ARG A 103 -8.11 0.75 11.21
CA ARG A 103 -9.19 0.21 10.37
C ARG A 103 -10.44 -0.22 11.14
N THR A 104 -10.32 -0.54 12.43
CA THR A 104 -11.43 -0.97 13.29
C THR A 104 -12.24 0.21 13.85
N GLU A 105 -11.63 1.39 13.89
CA GLU A 105 -12.20 2.64 14.43
C GLU A 105 -13.06 3.41 13.43
N LYS A 106 -13.24 2.88 12.21
CA LYS A 106 -14.08 3.49 11.18
C LYS A 106 -15.19 2.58 10.72
N THR A 107 -16.39 3.14 10.59
CA THR A 107 -17.49 2.48 9.88
C THR A 107 -17.25 2.52 8.37
N ALA A 108 -17.98 1.70 7.62
CA ALA A 108 -17.95 1.74 6.16
C ALA A 108 -18.42 3.10 5.63
N ILE A 109 -19.44 3.71 6.25
CA ILE A 109 -19.95 5.03 5.89
C ILE A 109 -18.91 6.12 6.16
N GLU A 110 -18.23 6.12 7.30
CA GLU A 110 -17.16 7.10 7.55
C GLU A 110 -16.01 7.01 6.53
N GLN A 111 -15.69 5.81 6.06
CA GLN A 111 -14.72 5.62 4.99
C GLN A 111 -15.22 6.23 3.66
N LEU A 112 -16.52 6.07 3.34
CA LEU A 112 -17.15 6.62 2.14
C LEU A 112 -17.25 8.15 2.18
N GLU A 113 -17.60 8.72 3.34
CA GLU A 113 -17.63 10.18 3.53
C GLU A 113 -16.23 10.79 3.37
N LEU A 114 -15.20 10.15 3.94
CA LEU A 114 -13.82 10.57 3.71
C LEU A 114 -13.45 10.49 2.23
N TRP A 115 -13.84 9.41 1.55
CA TRP A 115 -13.62 9.27 0.11
C TRP A 115 -14.30 10.41 -0.68
N MET A 116 -15.53 10.79 -0.33
CA MET A 116 -16.28 11.85 -1.00
C MET A 116 -15.56 13.20 -0.85
N ILE A 117 -15.06 13.52 0.35
CA ILE A 117 -14.28 14.75 0.59
C ILE A 117 -13.08 14.85 -0.37
N TYR A 118 -12.35 13.74 -0.58
CA TYR A 118 -11.21 13.73 -1.51
C TYR A 118 -11.66 13.77 -2.98
N LYS A 119 -12.78 13.12 -3.31
CA LYS A 119 -13.33 13.12 -4.66
C LYS A 119 -13.75 14.54 -5.06
N GLU A 120 -14.45 15.27 -4.20
CA GLU A 120 -14.97 16.59 -4.51
C GLU A 120 -13.89 17.68 -4.44
N HIS A 121 -13.05 17.64 -3.40
CA HIS A 121 -12.16 18.77 -3.08
C HIS A 121 -10.71 18.60 -3.49
N TYR A 122 -10.29 17.41 -3.97
CA TYR A 122 -8.90 17.19 -4.38
C TYR A 122 -8.79 16.58 -5.77
N CYS A 123 -9.49 15.48 -6.06
CA CYS A 123 -9.25 14.68 -7.26
C CYS A 123 -10.02 15.23 -8.47
N ASP A 124 -9.32 15.38 -9.60
CA ASP A 124 -9.95 15.45 -10.91
C ASP A 124 -10.35 14.04 -11.38
N HIS A 125 -9.50 13.06 -11.07
CA HIS A 125 -9.75 11.64 -11.34
C HIS A 125 -10.60 11.00 -10.24
N ASN A 126 -10.01 10.05 -9.51
CA ASN A 126 -10.68 9.24 -8.52
C ASN A 126 -9.75 9.02 -7.33
N PRO A 127 -10.25 9.05 -6.08
CA PRO A 127 -9.53 8.48 -4.97
C PRO A 127 -9.67 6.95 -5.02
N SER A 128 -8.57 6.23 -5.25
CA SER A 128 -8.59 4.78 -5.14
C SER A 128 -8.59 4.41 -3.64
N CYS A 129 -9.66 3.78 -3.21
CA CYS A 129 -9.85 3.32 -1.84
C CYS A 129 -10.66 2.02 -1.83
N THR A 130 -10.27 1.11 -0.96
CA THR A 130 -11.03 -0.09 -0.63
C THR A 130 -11.76 0.14 0.67
N ILE A 131 -13.09 0.09 0.59
CA ILE A 131 -13.99 0.22 1.74
C ILE A 131 -14.15 -1.16 2.37
N ASN A 132 -13.72 -1.30 3.62
CA ASN A 132 -13.97 -2.52 4.37
C ASN A 132 -15.35 -2.42 5.03
N VAL A 133 -16.23 -3.39 4.77
CA VAL A 133 -17.64 -3.37 5.17
C VAL A 133 -17.91 -4.52 6.13
N LYS A 134 -18.34 -4.22 7.35
CA LYS A 134 -18.79 -5.24 8.31
C LYS A 134 -20.15 -5.76 7.87
N GLU A 135 -20.48 -6.99 8.26
CA GLU A 135 -21.69 -7.68 7.80
C GLU A 135 -22.99 -6.89 7.99
N HIS A 136 -23.11 -6.18 9.12
CA HIS A 136 -24.29 -5.37 9.44
C HIS A 136 -24.34 -4.00 8.73
N GLU A 137 -23.27 -3.58 8.05
CA GLU A 137 -23.16 -2.27 7.39
C GLU A 137 -23.57 -2.33 5.91
N TRP A 138 -23.68 -3.52 5.30
CA TRP A 138 -23.90 -3.68 3.86
C TRP A 138 -25.16 -2.96 3.33
N LEU A 139 -26.26 -3.00 4.08
CA LEU A 139 -27.50 -2.35 3.66
C LEU A 139 -27.35 -0.83 3.61
N GLU A 140 -26.70 -0.25 4.62
CA GLU A 140 -26.45 1.20 4.70
C GLU A 140 -25.48 1.66 3.60
N VAL A 141 -24.41 0.89 3.37
CA VAL A 141 -23.46 1.13 2.27
C VAL A 141 -24.17 1.11 0.91
N GLY A 142 -25.06 0.14 0.68
CA GLY A 142 -25.82 0.04 -0.56
C GLY A 142 -26.73 1.26 -0.79
N ALA A 143 -27.42 1.72 0.25
CA ALA A 143 -28.24 2.93 0.18
C ALA A 143 -27.39 4.17 -0.12
N TRP A 144 -26.26 4.34 0.57
CA TRP A 144 -25.34 5.46 0.36
C TRP A 144 -24.81 5.50 -1.07
N VAL A 145 -24.39 4.35 -1.62
CA VAL A 145 -23.90 4.26 -3.01
C VAL A 145 -24.98 4.64 -4.00
N TYR A 146 -26.23 4.21 -3.77
CA TYR A 146 -27.35 4.55 -4.64
C TYR A 146 -27.65 6.05 -4.63
N GLU A 147 -27.63 6.68 -3.45
CA GLU A 147 -27.84 8.13 -3.31
C GLU A 147 -26.73 8.97 -3.94
N ASN A 148 -25.51 8.45 -3.98
CA ASN A 148 -24.32 9.16 -4.46
C ASN A 148 -23.81 8.66 -5.82
N PHE A 149 -24.62 7.89 -6.55
CA PHE A 149 -24.17 7.14 -7.73
C PHE A 149 -23.50 8.02 -8.81
N ASP A 150 -24.02 9.22 -9.02
CA ASP A 150 -23.50 10.18 -10.01
C ASP A 150 -22.09 10.70 -9.68
N ASN A 151 -21.69 10.66 -8.40
CA ASN A 151 -20.36 11.09 -7.95
C ASN A 151 -19.33 9.96 -7.99
N ILE A 152 -19.77 8.70 -8.12
CA ILE A 152 -18.91 7.52 -8.00
C ILE A 152 -18.37 7.10 -9.37
N SER A 153 -17.06 7.28 -9.56
CA SER A 153 -16.34 6.78 -10.75
C SER A 153 -15.75 5.37 -10.58
N GLY A 154 -15.44 4.97 -9.35
CA GLY A 154 -14.88 3.65 -9.06
C GLY A 154 -14.54 3.49 -7.58
N LEU A 155 -15.14 2.50 -6.95
CA LEU A 155 -14.92 2.13 -5.55
C LEU A 155 -14.83 0.61 -5.44
N ALA A 156 -13.98 0.13 -4.53
CA ALA A 156 -13.85 -1.29 -4.23
C ALA A 156 -14.41 -1.54 -2.83
N PHE A 157 -15.24 -2.56 -2.68
CA PHE A 157 -15.80 -2.98 -1.40
C PHE A 157 -15.29 -4.38 -1.07
N LEU A 158 -14.78 -4.57 0.14
CA LEU A 158 -14.39 -5.89 0.65
C LEU A 158 -15.08 -6.15 1.99
N PRO A 159 -15.48 -7.40 2.26
CA PRO A 159 -15.96 -7.76 3.58
C PRO A 159 -14.86 -7.53 4.61
N PHE A 160 -15.20 -6.90 5.73
CA PHE A 160 -14.32 -6.79 6.89
C PHE A 160 -14.17 -8.19 7.48
N SER A 161 -13.11 -8.88 7.06
CA SER A 161 -12.86 -10.25 7.49
C SER A 161 -11.66 -10.31 8.43
N GLU A 162 -11.85 -11.02 9.54
CA GLU A 162 -10.78 -11.41 10.47
C GLU A 162 -10.15 -12.76 10.08
N HIS A 163 -10.09 -13.09 8.78
CA HIS A 163 -9.45 -14.34 8.36
C HIS A 163 -7.98 -14.38 8.82
N SER A 164 -7.72 -15.26 9.78
CA SER A 164 -6.39 -15.60 10.26
C SER A 164 -5.74 -16.53 9.24
N TYR A 165 -5.07 -15.97 8.24
CA TYR A 165 -4.06 -16.71 7.50
C TYR A 165 -2.84 -16.89 8.40
N THR A 166 -2.28 -18.10 8.46
CA THR A 166 -1.13 -18.44 9.31
C THR A 166 0.07 -17.51 9.09
N GLN A 167 0.27 -17.04 7.86
CA GLN A 167 1.32 -16.10 7.47
C GLN A 167 0.72 -14.91 6.71
N ALA A 168 -0.24 -14.23 7.34
CA ALA A 168 -0.81 -13.00 6.81
C ALA A 168 0.28 -11.92 6.65
N PRO A 169 0.21 -11.09 5.59
CA PRO A 169 1.14 -9.97 5.40
C PRO A 169 1.10 -8.95 6.54
N TYR A 170 -0.08 -8.78 7.15
CA TYR A 170 -0.29 -7.97 8.34
C TYR A 170 -1.07 -8.79 9.35
N GLN A 171 -0.57 -8.84 10.58
CA GLN A 171 -1.20 -9.53 11.68
C GLN A 171 -1.21 -8.61 12.89
N GLU A 172 -2.41 -8.29 13.39
CA GLU A 172 -2.55 -7.52 14.62
C GLU A 172 -1.92 -8.27 15.80
N CYS A 173 -1.30 -7.53 16.71
CA CYS A 173 -0.70 -8.09 17.92
C CYS A 173 -0.91 -7.16 19.10
N THR A 174 -0.77 -7.67 20.33
CA THR A 174 -0.79 -6.82 21.51
C THR A 174 0.52 -6.05 21.64
N LYS A 175 0.52 -5.03 22.51
CA LYS A 175 1.74 -4.30 22.85
C LYS A 175 2.81 -5.23 23.45
N GLU A 176 2.41 -6.16 24.31
CA GLU A 176 3.32 -7.12 24.92
C GLU A 176 3.95 -8.06 23.89
N GLU A 177 3.19 -8.48 22.87
CA GLU A 177 3.70 -9.27 21.75
C GLU A 177 4.67 -8.45 20.88
N PHE A 178 4.31 -7.21 20.56
CA PHE A 178 5.18 -6.27 19.86
C PHE A 178 6.50 -6.07 20.60
N ASP A 179 6.46 -5.82 21.91
CA ASP A 179 7.65 -5.58 22.74
C ASP A 179 8.54 -6.83 22.78
N LYS A 180 7.96 -8.03 22.92
CA LYS A 180 8.69 -9.30 22.88
C LYS A 180 9.37 -9.52 21.53
N LEU A 181 8.65 -9.35 20.42
CA LEU A 181 9.20 -9.55 19.08
C LEU A 181 10.30 -8.54 18.76
N SER A 182 10.14 -7.30 19.22
CA SER A 182 11.13 -6.24 19.03
C SER A 182 12.47 -6.55 19.70
N GLN A 183 12.48 -7.34 20.78
CA GLN A 183 13.73 -7.76 21.44
C GLN A 183 14.56 -8.74 20.61
N PHE A 184 13.92 -9.50 19.71
CA PHE A 184 14.61 -10.44 18.81
C PHE A 184 15.03 -9.80 17.49
N MET A 185 14.61 -8.56 17.24
CA MET A 185 15.05 -7.83 16.06
C MET A 185 16.49 -7.35 16.24
N PRO A 186 17.37 -7.61 15.26
CA PRO A 186 18.75 -7.18 15.38
C PRO A 186 18.80 -5.64 15.21
N VAL A 187 19.70 -5.01 15.97
CA VAL A 187 19.85 -3.54 16.04
C VAL A 187 21.18 -3.11 15.43
N ASN A 188 21.25 -1.87 14.93
CA ASN A 188 22.45 -1.28 14.33
C ASN A 188 23.03 -2.10 13.15
N ILE A 189 22.16 -2.54 12.25
CA ILE A 189 22.56 -3.28 11.05
C ILE A 189 23.31 -2.36 10.09
N ASP A 190 24.53 -2.76 9.72
CA ASP A 190 25.26 -2.13 8.62
C ASP A 190 24.80 -2.72 7.29
N TRP A 191 23.85 -2.02 6.65
CA TRP A 191 23.30 -2.43 5.36
C TRP A 191 24.31 -2.34 4.21
N ASN A 192 25.46 -1.67 4.38
CA ASN A 192 26.50 -1.70 3.35
C ASN A 192 27.07 -3.11 3.15
N GLY A 193 27.04 -3.96 4.18
CA GLY A 193 27.45 -5.36 4.07
C GLY A 193 26.56 -6.22 3.17
N LEU A 194 25.41 -5.73 2.70
CA LEU A 194 24.59 -6.42 1.72
C LEU A 194 25.35 -6.64 0.40
N SER A 195 26.22 -5.71 0.01
CA SER A 195 26.99 -5.82 -1.23
C SER A 195 27.89 -7.06 -1.26
N ASP A 196 28.28 -7.58 -0.10
CA ASP A 196 29.10 -8.79 0.00
C ASP A 196 28.33 -10.06 -0.41
N PHE A 197 26.99 -9.99 -0.40
CA PHE A 197 26.08 -11.06 -0.82
C PHE A 197 25.63 -10.88 -2.28
N GLU A 198 25.71 -9.67 -2.83
CA GLU A 198 25.39 -9.33 -4.22
C GLU A 198 26.55 -9.62 -5.16
N SER A 199 27.03 -10.87 -5.15
CA SER A 199 28.23 -11.28 -5.90
C SER A 199 28.03 -11.35 -7.42
N ASP A 200 26.80 -11.56 -7.90
CA ASP A 200 26.47 -11.62 -9.32
C ASP A 200 25.13 -10.89 -9.63
N ASP A 201 25.12 -10.09 -10.70
CA ASP A 201 23.91 -9.47 -11.25
C ASP A 201 23.03 -10.55 -11.91
N MET A 202 22.09 -11.08 -11.14
CA MET A 202 21.09 -12.04 -11.60
C MET A 202 19.87 -11.35 -12.23
N THR A 203 19.90 -10.03 -12.43
CA THR A 203 18.83 -9.30 -13.10
C THR A 203 18.90 -9.60 -14.60
N THR A 204 18.23 -10.67 -15.04
CA THR A 204 17.72 -10.70 -16.40
C THR A 204 16.66 -9.60 -16.48
N GLY A 205 17.08 -8.37 -16.80
CA GLY A 205 16.16 -7.31 -17.16
C GLY A 205 15.24 -7.88 -18.22
N SER A 206 13.95 -8.01 -17.91
CA SER A 206 12.95 -8.45 -18.87
C SER A 206 13.06 -7.50 -20.05
N GLN A 207 13.71 -7.92 -21.13
CA GLN A 207 13.70 -7.23 -22.41
C GLN A 207 12.33 -7.40 -23.06
N GLU A 208 11.26 -7.14 -22.31
CA GLU A 208 9.96 -6.90 -22.90
C GLU A 208 9.93 -5.43 -23.28
N PHE A 209 9.94 -5.19 -24.59
CA PHE A 209 9.60 -3.88 -25.13
C PHE A 209 8.25 -3.46 -24.56
N ALA A 210 8.26 -2.44 -23.71
CA ALA A 210 7.06 -1.71 -23.35
C ALA A 210 6.53 -1.02 -24.62
N CYS A 211 5.68 -1.73 -25.36
CA CYS A 211 5.01 -1.25 -26.57
C CYS A 211 5.88 -1.16 -27.84
N THR A 212 6.27 -2.28 -28.44
CA THR A 212 6.41 -2.37 -29.91
C THR A 212 5.10 -2.84 -30.51
N SER A 213 4.23 -1.91 -30.89
CA SER A 213 3.06 -2.15 -31.73
C SER A 213 3.51 -2.43 -33.17
N ALA A 214 3.96 -3.66 -33.46
CA ALA A 214 4.22 -4.10 -34.84
C ALA A 214 3.01 -4.75 -35.50
N THR A 215 1.97 -5.09 -34.75
CA THR A 215 0.68 -5.56 -35.27
C THR A 215 -0.43 -4.89 -34.49
N GLY A 216 -0.95 -3.80 -35.07
CA GLY A 216 -2.16 -3.16 -34.59
C GLY A 216 -3.33 -4.15 -34.53
N CYS A 217 -4.26 -3.88 -33.62
CA CYS A 217 -5.55 -4.56 -33.54
C CYS A 217 -6.15 -4.72 -34.94
N GLY A 218 -6.28 -5.98 -35.38
CA GLY A 218 -7.08 -6.33 -36.53
C GLY A 218 -8.55 -6.21 -36.16
N ILE A 219 -9.23 -5.30 -36.88
CA ILE A 219 -10.66 -5.21 -37.24
C ILE A 219 -11.66 -5.92 -36.31
#